data_AF-A0A3D5S7Y7-F1
#
_entry.id   AF-A0A3D5S7Y7-F1
#
_cell.length_a   1.000
_cell.length_b   1.000
_cell.length_c   1.000
_cell.angle_alpha   90.00
_cell.angle_beta   90.00
_cell.angle_gamma   90.00
#
_symmetry.space_group_name_H-M   'P 1'
#
loop_
_entity.id
_entity.type
_entity.pdbx_description
1 polymer ?
#
loop_
_entity_poly.entity_id
_entity_poly.type
_entity_poly.pdbx_seq_one_letter_code
_entity_poly.pdbx_strand_id
1 'polypeptide(L)' 'MLDVPLVTYNFAFMKNLFIVSLFALLLSQCGRPDQEPEFIAMENITVSKVTGKEAVLSANAKFYNPNNQSIKLK' A
#
# COMPACT_ATOMS: atom_id res chain seq x y z
N MET A 1 46.01 -29.67 7.85
CA MET A 1 45.85 -28.20 7.83
C MET A 1 45.35 -27.77 6.45
N LEU A 2 44.11 -28.06 6.14
CA LEU A 2 43.38 -27.67 4.93
C LEU A 2 41.94 -27.82 5.39
N ASP A 3 41.24 -26.74 5.75
CA ASP A 3 39.77 -26.70 5.93
C ASP A 3 39.28 -25.37 6.52
N VAL A 4 40.14 -24.61 7.21
CA VAL A 4 39.76 -23.34 7.86
C VAL A 4 39.19 -22.27 6.89
N PRO A 5 39.74 -22.03 5.69
CA PRO A 5 39.19 -21.01 4.78
C PRO A 5 37.89 -21.46 4.11
N LEU A 6 37.67 -22.76 3.92
CA LEU A 6 36.48 -23.30 3.24
C LEU A 6 35.28 -23.34 4.19
N VAL A 7 35.50 -23.67 5.47
CA VAL A 7 34.48 -23.62 6.53
C VAL A 7 34.03 -22.18 6.79
N THR A 8 34.96 -21.23 6.87
CA THR A 8 34.64 -19.81 7.09
C THR A 8 33.93 -19.17 5.89
N TYR A 9 34.30 -19.55 4.66
CA TYR A 9 33.59 -19.13 3.44
C TYR A 9 32.14 -19.62 3.41
N ASN A 10 31.92 -20.90 3.72
CA ASN A 10 30.57 -21.48 3.78
C ASN A 10 29.72 -20.83 4.89
N PHE A 11 30.31 -20.50 6.04
CA PHE A 11 29.61 -19.81 7.12
C PHE A 11 29.21 -18.38 6.73
N ALA A 12 30.11 -17.64 6.05
CA ALA A 12 29.82 -16.30 5.56
C ALA A 12 28.76 -16.31 4.46
N PHE A 13 28.82 -17.27 3.54
CA PHE A 13 27.84 -17.45 2.46
C PHE A 13 26.44 -17.78 3.02
N MET A 14 26.34 -18.73 3.96
CA MET A 14 25.06 -19.07 4.60
C MET A 14 24.47 -17.90 5.40
N LYS A 15 25.32 -17.13 6.11
CA LYS A 15 24.88 -15.92 6.81
C LYS A 15 24.30 -14.88 5.86
N ASN A 16 24.98 -14.64 4.73
CA ASN A 16 24.53 -13.68 3.74
C ASN A 16 23.25 -14.15 3.04
N LEU A 17 23.13 -15.44 2.73
CA LEU A 17 21.92 -16.04 2.17
C LEU A 17 20.72 -15.88 3.12
N PHE A 18 20.92 -16.10 4.42
CA PHE A 18 19.90 -15.91 5.43
C PHE A 18 19.45 -14.44 5.52
N ILE A 19 20.39 -13.50 5.52
CA ILE A 19 20.09 -12.06 5.57
C ILE A 19 19.30 -11.63 4.32
N VAL A 20 19.72 -12.07 3.13
CA VAL A 20 19.04 -11.75 1.87
C VAL A 20 17.63 -12.36 1.84
N SER A 21 17.47 -13.60 2.30
CA SER A 21 16.17 -14.27 2.40
C SER A 21 15.22 -13.54 3.36
N LEU A 22 15.73 -13.11 4.52
CA LEU A 22 14.96 -12.34 5.49
C LEU A 22 14.52 -10.99 4.91
N PHE A 23 15.40 -10.32 4.18
CA PHE A 23 15.09 -9.05 3.55
C PHE A 23 14.03 -9.20 2.44
N ALA A 24 14.11 -10.28 1.65
CA ALA A 24 13.12 -10.59 0.62
C ALA A 24 11.72 -10.86 1.21
N LEU A 25 11.64 -11.55 2.36
CA LEU A 25 10.39 -11.78 3.08
C LEU A 25 9.78 -10.46 3.58
N LEU A 26 10.59 -9.56 4.13
CA LEU A 26 10.12 -8.25 4.61
C LEU A 26 9.59 -7.36 3.47
N LEU A 27 10.19 -7.43 2.28
CA LEU A 27 9.75 -6.66 1.12
C LEU A 27 8.43 -7.19 0.51
N SER A 28 8.07 -8.46 0.77
CA SER A 28 6.83 -9.05 0.26
C SER A 28 5.55 -8.54 0.93
N GLN A 29 5.65 -7.82 2.05
CA GLN A 29 4.49 -7.30 2.79
C GLN A 29 3.96 -5.93 2.30
N CYS A 30 4.55 -5.35 1.25
CA CYS A 30 4.02 -4.15 0.61
C CYS A 30 2.83 -4.52 -0.31
N GLY A 31 1.70 -4.85 0.30
CA GLY A 31 0.49 -5.27 -0.41
C GLY A 31 -0.27 -4.09 -1.01
N ARG A 32 -0.59 -4.19 -2.30
CA ARG A 32 -1.66 -3.41 -2.93
C ARG A 32 -2.99 -3.83 -2.27
N PRO A 33 -3.95 -2.93 -2.03
CA PRO A 33 -5.26 -3.32 -1.52
C PRO A 33 -5.89 -4.37 -2.43
N ASP A 34 -6.45 -5.42 -1.82
CA ASP A 34 -7.00 -6.57 -2.53
C ASP A 34 -8.31 -6.22 -3.24
N GLN A 35 -9.04 -5.24 -2.70
CA GLN A 35 -10.35 -4.85 -3.17
C GLN A 35 -10.44 -3.33 -3.37
N GLU A 36 -11.25 -2.89 -4.33
CA GLU A 36 -11.51 -1.46 -4.54
C GLU A 36 -12.53 -0.95 -3.51
N PRO A 37 -12.45 0.33 -3.09
CA PRO A 37 -13.48 0.93 -2.24
C PRO A 37 -14.85 0.91 -2.89
N GLU A 38 -15.87 0.54 -2.13
CA GLU A 38 -17.24 0.48 -2.63
C GLU A 38 -17.94 1.83 -2.43
N PHE A 39 -18.60 2.34 -3.47
CA PHE A 39 -19.43 3.53 -3.35
C PHE A 39 -20.72 3.20 -2.59
N ILE A 40 -21.01 3.95 -1.53
CA ILE A 40 -22.18 3.72 -0.69
C ILE A 40 -23.27 4.73 -1.00
N ALA A 41 -22.96 6.02 -0.97
CA ALA A 41 -23.94 7.08 -1.11
C ALA A 41 -23.31 8.42 -1.46
N MET A 42 -24.14 9.31 -1.99
CA MET A 42 -23.84 10.73 -2.11
C MET A 42 -24.84 11.53 -1.27
N GLU A 43 -24.33 12.40 -0.41
CA GLU A 43 -25.12 13.14 0.58
C GLU A 43 -24.72 14.61 0.60
N ASN A 44 -25.56 15.45 1.21
CA ASN A 44 -25.31 16.89 1.40
C ASN A 44 -24.99 17.61 0.08
N ILE A 45 -25.74 17.30 -0.97
CA ILE A 45 -25.62 17.99 -2.25
C ILE A 45 -26.13 19.42 -2.07
N THR A 46 -25.24 20.38 -2.28
CA THR A 46 -25.50 21.81 -2.14
C THR A 46 -25.06 22.53 -3.39
N VAL A 47 -25.88 23.48 -3.82
CA VAL A 47 -25.52 24.43 -4.88
C VAL A 47 -25.11 25.72 -4.19
N SER A 48 -23.81 25.97 -4.13
CA SER A 48 -23.27 27.12 -3.39
C SER A 48 -23.32 28.42 -4.19
N LYS A 49 -23.24 28.32 -5.52
CA LYS A 49 -23.26 29.49 -6.39
C LYS A 49 -23.76 29.12 -7.78
N VAL A 50 -24.68 29.91 -8.31
CA VAL A 50 -25.02 29.89 -9.73
C VAL A 50 -24.67 31.27 -10.30
N THR A 51 -23.77 31.29 -11.26
CA THR A 51 -23.47 32.46 -12.10
C THR A 51 -24.08 32.22 -13.48
N GLY A 52 -24.19 33.28 -14.29
CA GLY A 52 -24.77 33.15 -15.64
C GLY A 52 -24.05 32.16 -16.58
N LYS A 53 -22.86 31.66 -16.21
CA LYS A 53 -22.08 30.68 -17.01
C LYS A 53 -21.71 29.40 -16.26
N GLU A 54 -21.78 29.38 -14.93
CA GLU A 54 -21.28 28.27 -14.11
C GLU A 54 -22.15 28.05 -12.88
N ALA A 55 -22.36 26.77 -12.52
CA ALA A 55 -22.93 26.38 -11.24
C ALA A 55 -21.89 25.61 -10.43
N VAL A 56 -21.68 26.02 -9.18
CA VAL A 56 -20.80 25.33 -8.23
C VAL A 56 -21.66 24.41 -7.38
N LEU A 57 -21.40 23.11 -7.53
CA LEU A 57 -22.00 22.06 -6.72
C LEU A 57 -20.97 21.50 -5.74
N SER A 58 -21.40 21.21 -4.53
CA SER A 58 -20.62 20.52 -3.51
C SER A 58 -21.44 19.35 -3.00
N ALA A 59 -20.81 18.18 -2.84
CA ALA A 59 -21.46 16.98 -2.35
C ALA A 59 -20.45 16.15 -1.56
N ASN A 60 -20.95 15.37 -0.60
CA ASN A 60 -20.16 14.40 0.14
C ASN A 60 -20.37 13.02 -0.48
N ALA A 61 -19.30 12.40 -0.96
CA ALA A 61 -19.32 11.02 -1.41
C ALA A 61 -18.80 10.09 -0.30
N LYS A 62 -19.57 9.05 0.03
CA LYS A 62 -19.20 8.04 1.02
C LYS A 62 -18.73 6.78 0.32
N PHE A 63 -17.56 6.31 0.70
CA PHE A 63 -16.97 5.06 0.22
C PHE A 63 -16.65 4.15 1.42
N TYR A 64 -16.97 2.87 1.29
CA TYR A 64 -16.55 1.85 2.24
C TYR A 64 -15.24 1.23 1.79
N ASN A 65 -14.27 1.16 2.70
CA ASN A 65 -13.01 0.45 2.47
C ASN A 65 -13.08 -0.93 3.14
N PRO A 66 -13.20 -2.03 2.37
CA PRO A 66 -13.12 -3.37 2.96
C PRO A 66 -11.68 -3.74 3.35
N ASN A 67 -10.68 -2.97 2.93
CA ASN A 67 -9.27 -3.29 3.19
C ASN A 67 -8.77 -2.75 4.53
N ASN A 68 -7.79 -3.45 5.11
CA ASN A 68 -7.09 -3.03 6.34
C ASN A 68 -6.13 -1.85 6.11
N GLN A 69 -5.78 -1.52 4.86
CA GLN A 69 -4.93 -0.37 4.54
C GLN A 69 -5.79 0.89 4.31
N SER A 70 -5.33 2.05 4.80
CA SER A 70 -6.04 3.33 4.60
C SER A 70 -6.18 3.70 3.13
N ILE A 71 -7.35 4.20 2.73
CA ILE A 71 -7.58 4.78 1.41
C ILE A 71 -6.71 6.03 1.25
N LYS A 72 -6.05 6.15 0.09
CA LYS A 72 -5.47 7.41 -0.38
C LYS A 72 -6.36 7.96 -1.50
N LEU A 73 -6.95 9.13 -1.27
CA LEU A 73 -7.57 9.92 -2.34
C LEU A 73 -6.45 10.62 -3.12
N LYS A 74 -6.51 10.59 -4.45
CA LYS A 74 -5.58 11.32 -5.34
C LYS A 74 -6.14 12.69 -5.69
#